data_AF-A0A090SPD3-F1
#
_entry.id   AF-A0A090SPD3-F1
#
_cell.length_a   1.000
_cell.length_b   1.000
_cell.length_c   1.000
_cell.angle_alpha   90.00
_cell.angle_beta   90.00
_cell.angle_gamma   90.00
#
_symmetry.space_group_name_H-M   'P 1'
#
loop_
_entity.id
_entity.type
_entity.pdbx_description
1 polymer ?
#
loop_
_entity_poly.entity_id
_entity_poly.type
_entity_poly.pdbx_seq_one_letter_code
_entity_poly.pdbx_strand_id
1 'polypeptide(L)'
;MIADQSDTAGNNPRNGKPFLVGLNTTGDGSNSFLQATVFVPSETFDATAIDPDNTTRQWSPVTIENARIKSGDDFIYSNTYASDINKNLVVLGASKRRGDKRENGAAANRMFLAEISLGADSGYSTPTARYFDELNNNSGIFFRGVGGEPGAINNFNEIVGAVDAEQSTEYFGKKRRQRGFIYPFNGRGSETERMAIFQGKPWLLDDLTNGGKYSSQNNQYRIVDAADINDDGVIAATALKCEGGYDSTGHNSYCGNGQKKERVVAVKLIPIANEADRSIETRGVDAPPVERKGGSLGWMALILLGFFGLRRNK
;
A
#
# COMPACT_ATOMS: atom_id res chain seq x y z
N MET A 1 13.88 12.62 -5.23
CA MET A 1 14.94 11.68 -4.84
C MET A 1 15.65 11.29 -6.12
N ILE A 2 16.90 11.72 -6.33
CA ILE A 2 17.67 11.40 -7.55
C ILE A 2 18.52 10.19 -7.19
N ALA A 3 18.15 9.02 -7.71
CA ALA A 3 18.97 7.81 -7.59
C ALA A 3 20.06 7.84 -8.68
N ASP A 4 21.27 8.23 -8.28
CA ASP A 4 22.48 8.03 -9.07
C ASP A 4 23.26 6.84 -8.48
N GLN A 5 23.24 5.72 -9.20
CA GLN A 5 24.09 4.56 -8.93
C GLN A 5 24.63 4.13 -10.31
N SER A 6 25.94 4.27 -10.49
CA SER A 6 26.67 3.89 -11.71
C SER A 6 26.76 2.36 -11.82
N ASP A 7 25.75 1.73 -12.39
CA ASP A 7 25.77 0.31 -12.75
C ASP A 7 26.45 0.09 -14.12
N THR A 8 27.40 -0.85 -14.19
CA THR A 8 28.19 -1.19 -15.39
C THR A 8 27.31 -1.47 -16.62
N ALA A 9 27.70 -0.92 -17.76
CA ALA A 9 26.88 -0.69 -18.97
C ALA A 9 26.31 -1.92 -19.71
N GLY A 10 26.61 -3.16 -19.29
CA GLY A 10 26.23 -4.36 -20.06
C GLY A 10 24.76 -4.77 -19.94
N ASN A 11 24.10 -4.51 -18.80
CA ASN A 11 22.73 -4.95 -18.51
C ASN A 11 21.86 -3.87 -17.83
N ASN A 12 22.33 -2.61 -17.76
CA ASN A 12 21.58 -1.53 -17.13
C ASN A 12 20.44 -1.07 -18.07
N PRO A 13 19.16 -1.31 -17.76
CA PRO A 13 18.05 -0.91 -18.63
C PRO A 13 17.91 0.61 -18.73
N ARG A 14 18.58 1.37 -17.86
CA ARG A 14 18.66 2.84 -17.94
C ARG A 14 19.75 3.34 -18.87
N ASN A 15 20.68 2.47 -19.30
CA ASN A 15 21.88 2.83 -20.05
C ASN A 15 22.64 4.02 -19.41
N GLY A 16 22.73 4.04 -18.08
CA GLY A 16 23.36 5.13 -17.32
C GLY A 16 22.61 6.47 -17.29
N LYS A 17 21.38 6.54 -17.82
CA LYS A 17 20.60 7.79 -17.89
C LYS A 17 19.61 7.94 -16.74
N PRO A 18 19.39 9.18 -16.24
CA PRO A 18 18.48 9.41 -15.13
C PRO A 18 17.02 9.48 -15.61
N PHE A 19 16.22 8.53 -15.13
CA PHE A 19 14.77 8.59 -15.24
C PHE A 19 14.19 9.37 -14.07
N LEU A 20 13.20 10.21 -14.35
CA LEU A 20 12.42 10.89 -13.31
C LEU A 20 10.96 10.46 -13.40
N VAL A 21 10.26 10.53 -12.29
CA VAL A 21 8.83 10.27 -12.20
C VAL A 21 8.15 11.34 -11.37
N GLY A 22 6.86 11.55 -11.63
CA GLY A 22 6.08 12.55 -10.92
C GLY A 22 4.71 12.71 -11.52
N LEU A 23 4.31 13.97 -11.62
CA LEU A 23 3.07 14.40 -12.26
C LEU A 23 3.38 15.47 -13.31
N ASN A 24 2.54 15.52 -14.34
CA ASN A 24 2.54 16.60 -15.31
C ASN A 24 1.10 17.02 -15.59
N THR A 25 0.92 18.27 -15.99
CA THR A 25 -0.39 18.79 -16.40
C THR A 25 -0.57 18.58 -17.90
N THR A 26 -1.59 17.83 -18.28
CA THR A 26 -1.97 17.65 -19.69
C THR A 26 -3.30 18.32 -19.98
N GLY A 27 -3.40 19.03 -21.11
CA GLY A 27 -4.64 19.65 -21.56
C GLY A 27 -5.52 18.71 -22.39
N ASP A 28 -6.84 18.82 -22.23
CA ASP A 28 -7.85 18.23 -23.11
C ASP A 28 -9.00 19.23 -23.30
N GLY A 29 -9.01 19.91 -24.46
CA GLY A 29 -9.85 21.07 -24.69
C GLY A 29 -9.56 22.18 -23.67
N SER A 30 -10.60 22.62 -22.94
CA SER A 30 -10.47 23.64 -21.89
C SER A 30 -10.11 23.07 -20.51
N ASN A 31 -9.89 21.76 -20.39
CA ASN A 31 -9.59 21.11 -19.11
C ASN A 31 -8.09 20.86 -18.96
N SER A 32 -7.62 20.92 -17.72
CA SER A 32 -6.24 20.58 -17.32
C SER A 32 -6.27 19.40 -16.35
N PHE A 33 -5.45 18.38 -16.60
CA PHE A 33 -5.42 17.13 -15.85
C PHE A 33 -4.05 16.88 -15.25
N LEU A 34 -3.99 16.61 -13.94
CA LEU A 34 -2.77 16.18 -13.24
C LEU A 34 -2.59 14.67 -13.41
N GLN A 35 -1.62 14.28 -14.22
CA GLN A 35 -1.42 12.87 -14.60
C GLN A 35 -0.05 12.34 -14.23
N ALA A 36 -0.01 11.08 -13.80
CA ALA A 36 1.20 10.32 -13.56
C ALA A 36 2.07 10.30 -14.82
N THR A 37 3.32 10.73 -14.65
CA THR A 37 4.22 10.97 -15.77
C THR A 37 5.60 10.43 -15.45
N VAL A 38 6.19 9.76 -16.44
CA VAL A 38 7.61 9.42 -16.48
C VAL A 38 8.31 10.44 -17.36
N PHE A 39 9.42 11.00 -16.90
CA PHE A 39 10.28 11.87 -17.69
C PHE A 39 11.43 11.03 -18.22
N VAL A 40 11.33 10.69 -19.50
CA VAL A 40 12.26 9.80 -20.19
C VAL A 40 13.45 10.64 -20.67
N PRO A 41 14.70 10.28 -20.31
CA PRO A 41 15.88 11.02 -20.74
C PRO A 41 16.07 10.91 -22.26
N SER A 42 16.58 11.97 -22.88
CA SER A 42 16.87 11.99 -24.31
C SER A 42 17.96 10.99 -24.70
N GLU A 43 18.05 10.66 -25.99
CA GLU A 43 19.12 9.82 -26.51
C GLU A 43 20.50 10.45 -26.30
N THR A 44 20.57 11.77 -26.45
CA THR A 44 21.77 12.60 -26.26
C THR A 44 21.79 13.28 -24.89
N PHE A 45 21.30 12.59 -23.85
CA PHE A 45 21.23 13.14 -22.50
C PHE A 45 22.60 13.64 -22.03
N ASP A 46 22.64 14.89 -21.58
CA ASP A 46 23.82 15.55 -21.03
C ASP A 46 23.45 16.23 -19.71
N ALA A 47 23.99 15.69 -18.61
CA ALA A 47 23.76 16.20 -17.25
C ALA A 47 24.31 17.62 -17.03
N THR A 48 25.19 18.10 -17.92
CA THR A 48 25.81 19.42 -17.85
C THR A 48 25.18 20.43 -18.79
N ALA A 49 24.29 19.98 -19.68
CA ALA A 49 23.61 20.85 -20.61
C ALA A 49 22.69 21.83 -19.87
N ILE A 50 22.98 23.12 -20.05
CA ILE A 50 22.05 24.20 -19.72
C ILE A 50 21.26 24.45 -21.00
N ASP A 51 19.92 24.38 -20.92
CA ASP A 51 19.02 24.62 -22.06
C ASP A 51 18.36 26.01 -21.95
N PRO A 52 19.12 27.12 -22.17
CA PRO A 52 18.60 28.47 -21.95
C PRO A 52 17.45 28.83 -22.90
N ASP A 53 17.37 28.15 -24.05
CA ASP A 53 16.41 28.46 -25.12
C ASP A 53 15.33 27.37 -25.29
N ASN A 54 15.25 26.38 -24.39
CA ASN A 54 14.31 25.24 -24.46
C ASN A 54 14.38 24.45 -25.80
N THR A 55 15.57 24.37 -26.38
CA THR A 55 15.83 23.69 -27.67
C THR A 55 16.43 22.31 -27.49
N THR A 56 16.97 22.01 -26.31
CA THR A 56 17.67 20.77 -25.96
C THR A 56 17.02 20.10 -24.76
N ARG A 57 15.76 19.70 -24.92
CA ARG A 57 14.98 19.03 -23.87
C ARG A 57 15.68 17.72 -23.46
N GLN A 58 16.27 17.73 -22.27
CA GLN A 58 16.98 16.59 -21.69
C GLN A 58 16.04 15.46 -21.26
N TRP A 59 14.77 15.79 -21.01
CA TRP A 59 13.72 14.82 -20.73
C TRP A 59 12.44 15.10 -21.53
N SER A 60 11.80 14.01 -21.94
CA SER A 60 10.49 14.00 -22.58
C SER A 60 9.44 13.42 -21.63
N PRO A 61 8.36 14.16 -21.32
CA PRO A 61 7.30 13.63 -20.48
C PRO A 61 6.47 12.59 -21.24
N VAL A 62 6.25 11.43 -20.61
CA VAL A 62 5.41 10.33 -21.10
C VAL A 62 4.39 10.00 -20.01
N THR A 63 3.12 10.22 -20.29
CA THR A 63 2.03 9.85 -19.37
C THR A 63 1.87 8.34 -19.27
N ILE A 64 1.51 7.85 -18.08
CA ILE A 64 1.29 6.41 -17.86
C ILE A 64 -0.11 6.03 -18.34
N GLU A 65 -0.18 5.10 -19.30
CA GLU A 65 -1.46 4.55 -19.79
C GLU A 65 -2.21 3.82 -18.68
N ASN A 66 -3.54 3.71 -18.82
CA ASN A 66 -4.43 3.11 -17.81
C ASN A 66 -4.46 3.85 -16.44
N ALA A 67 -3.61 4.87 -16.24
CA ALA A 67 -3.65 5.81 -15.12
C ALA A 67 -3.97 7.25 -15.56
N ARG A 68 -4.57 7.42 -16.75
CA ARG A 68 -5.08 8.71 -17.23
C ARG A 68 -6.36 9.08 -16.47
N ILE A 69 -6.57 10.36 -16.20
CA ILE A 69 -7.77 10.85 -15.51
C ILE A 69 -9.05 10.46 -16.25
N LYS A 70 -8.98 10.49 -17.59
CA LYS A 70 -10.08 10.26 -18.51
C LYS A 70 -9.82 9.03 -19.37
N SER A 71 -10.84 8.21 -19.56
CA SER A 71 -10.86 7.04 -20.46
C SER A 71 -12.10 7.14 -21.36
N GLY A 72 -11.92 7.38 -22.66
CA GLY A 72 -13.03 7.80 -23.51
C GLY A 72 -13.62 9.11 -22.98
N ASP A 73 -14.93 9.20 -22.79
CA ASP A 73 -15.58 10.37 -22.17
C ASP A 73 -15.72 10.26 -20.64
N ASP A 74 -15.28 9.15 -20.05
CA ASP A 74 -15.43 8.88 -18.63
C ASP A 74 -14.25 9.41 -17.82
N PHE A 75 -14.55 10.27 -16.86
CA PHE A 75 -13.60 10.71 -15.83
C PHE A 75 -13.59 9.68 -14.69
N ILE A 76 -12.51 8.93 -14.56
CA ILE A 76 -12.39 7.85 -13.57
C ILE A 76 -11.66 8.36 -12.32
N TYR A 77 -10.58 9.12 -12.52
CA TYR A 77 -9.71 9.60 -11.46
C TYR A 77 -9.77 11.13 -11.30
N SER A 78 -9.54 11.64 -10.09
CA SER A 78 -9.39 13.09 -9.84
C SER A 78 -7.98 13.58 -10.12
N ASN A 79 -6.99 12.74 -9.85
CA ASN A 79 -5.57 12.99 -10.06
C ASN A 79 -4.82 11.66 -10.05
N THR A 80 -3.71 11.62 -10.78
CA THR A 80 -2.77 10.49 -10.73
C THR A 80 -1.34 11.01 -10.63
N TYR A 81 -0.46 10.25 -9.98
CA TYR A 81 0.95 10.59 -9.82
C TYR A 81 1.81 9.33 -9.79
N ALA A 82 3.05 9.45 -10.28
CA ALA A 82 4.10 8.47 -10.02
C ALA A 82 4.99 9.01 -8.89
N SER A 83 5.34 8.17 -7.93
CA SER A 83 6.06 8.55 -6.72
C SER A 83 7.51 8.09 -6.72
N ASP A 84 7.78 6.92 -7.32
CA ASP A 84 9.11 6.30 -7.24
C ASP A 84 9.43 5.43 -8.46
N ILE A 85 10.72 5.19 -8.71
CA ILE A 85 11.22 4.33 -9.79
C ILE A 85 12.58 3.70 -9.42
N ASN A 86 12.67 2.38 -9.53
CA ASN A 86 13.91 1.65 -9.22
C ASN A 86 14.81 1.39 -10.44
N LYS A 87 16.00 0.81 -10.22
CA LYS A 87 16.96 0.51 -11.31
C LYS A 87 16.39 -0.35 -12.44
N ASN A 88 15.38 -1.18 -12.15
CA ASN A 88 14.74 -2.09 -13.10
C ASN A 88 13.70 -1.39 -13.99
N LEU A 89 13.54 -0.07 -13.85
CA LEU A 89 12.50 0.73 -14.52
C LEU A 89 11.07 0.30 -14.15
N VAL A 90 10.89 -0.15 -12.91
CA VAL A 90 9.57 -0.34 -12.31
C VAL A 90 9.18 0.95 -11.61
N VAL A 91 8.12 1.57 -12.10
CA VAL A 91 7.53 2.80 -11.59
C VAL A 91 6.43 2.47 -10.61
N LEU A 92 6.43 3.12 -9.45
CA LEU A 92 5.37 3.06 -8.44
C LEU A 92 4.56 4.37 -8.48
N GLY A 93 3.25 4.27 -8.32
CA GLY A 93 2.39 5.45 -8.25
C GLY A 93 1.00 5.16 -7.72
N ALA A 94 0.13 6.17 -7.76
CA ALA A 94 -1.26 6.01 -7.38
C ALA A 94 -2.22 6.86 -8.22
N SER A 95 -3.47 6.39 -8.30
CA SER A 95 -4.58 7.04 -8.97
C SER A 95 -5.74 7.24 -8.00
N LYS A 96 -6.10 8.49 -7.70
CA LYS A 96 -7.21 8.79 -6.81
C LYS A 96 -8.53 8.67 -7.57
N ARG A 97 -9.37 7.69 -7.22
CA ARG A 97 -10.72 7.58 -7.80
C ARG A 97 -11.54 8.81 -7.45
N ARG A 98 -12.35 9.27 -8.41
CA ARG A 98 -13.32 10.32 -8.14
C ARG A 98 -14.36 9.87 -7.11
N GLY A 99 -14.88 10.84 -6.37
CA GLY A 99 -15.87 10.61 -5.31
C GLY A 99 -17.19 10.00 -5.81
N ASP A 100 -17.54 10.16 -7.07
CA ASP A 100 -18.72 9.58 -7.74
C ASP A 100 -18.43 8.25 -8.45
N LYS A 101 -17.16 7.89 -8.64
CA LYS A 101 -16.73 6.64 -9.27
C LYS A 101 -16.26 5.64 -8.21
N ARG A 102 -17.03 5.45 -7.15
CA ARG A 102 -16.67 4.57 -6.01
C ARG A 102 -16.63 3.11 -6.44
N GLU A 103 -15.78 2.34 -5.80
CA GLU A 103 -15.72 0.89 -5.93
C GLU A 103 -15.73 0.29 -4.52
N ASN A 104 -16.59 -0.72 -4.31
CA ASN A 104 -16.77 -1.36 -3.00
C ASN A 104 -17.03 -0.34 -1.86
N GLY A 105 -17.80 0.72 -2.14
CA GLY A 105 -18.14 1.76 -1.15
C GLY A 105 -17.05 2.78 -0.83
N ALA A 106 -15.92 2.80 -1.56
CA ALA A 106 -14.85 3.77 -1.37
C ALA A 106 -14.39 4.42 -2.69
N ALA A 107 -13.97 5.68 -2.61
CA ALA A 107 -13.24 6.36 -3.69
C ALA A 107 -11.74 6.18 -3.42
N ALA A 108 -11.26 4.95 -3.58
CA ALA A 108 -9.91 4.54 -3.20
C ALA A 108 -8.80 5.36 -3.88
N ASN A 109 -7.69 5.56 -3.19
CA ASN A 109 -6.42 5.90 -3.83
C ASN A 109 -5.77 4.58 -4.29
N ARG A 110 -5.88 4.26 -5.57
CA ARG A 110 -5.44 2.96 -6.11
C ARG A 110 -3.95 3.01 -6.42
N MET A 111 -3.16 2.19 -5.76
CA MET A 111 -1.73 2.05 -6.08
C MET A 111 -1.55 1.26 -7.37
N PHE A 112 -0.55 1.62 -8.17
CA PHE A 112 -0.21 0.92 -9.41
C PHE A 112 1.31 0.76 -9.58
N LEU A 113 1.68 -0.21 -10.41
CA LEU A 113 3.02 -0.34 -10.98
C LEU A 113 2.97 -0.12 -12.48
N ALA A 114 4.05 0.39 -13.06
CA ALA A 114 4.24 0.39 -14.51
C ALA A 114 5.69 0.04 -14.84
N GLU A 115 5.92 -0.73 -15.88
CA GLU A 115 7.26 -1.12 -16.32
C GLU A 115 7.61 -0.37 -17.62
N ILE A 116 8.85 0.12 -17.73
CA ILE A 116 9.35 0.78 -18.94
C ILE A 116 10.39 -0.13 -19.58
N SER A 117 10.19 -0.49 -20.85
CA SER A 117 11.11 -1.29 -21.66
C SER A 117 11.93 -0.43 -22.63
N LEU A 118 13.18 -0.82 -22.86
CA LEU A 118 13.91 -0.42 -24.05
C LEU A 118 13.36 -1.23 -25.24
N GLY A 119 12.85 -0.54 -26.25
CA GLY A 119 12.46 -1.12 -27.53
C GLY A 119 13.68 -1.44 -28.41
N ALA A 120 13.44 -2.20 -29.48
CA ALA A 120 14.49 -2.63 -30.41
C ALA A 120 15.22 -1.45 -31.09
N ASP A 121 14.54 -0.32 -31.26
CA ASP A 121 15.06 0.88 -31.92
C ASP A 121 15.68 1.89 -30.93
N SER A 122 16.13 1.44 -29.76
CA SER A 122 16.69 2.29 -28.68
C SER A 122 15.70 3.29 -28.03
N GLY A 123 14.44 3.33 -28.47
CA GLY A 123 13.36 4.10 -27.84
C GLY A 123 12.73 3.39 -26.65
N TYR A 124 12.19 4.14 -25.68
CA TYR A 124 11.50 3.56 -24.52
C TYR A 124 10.00 3.31 -24.79
N SER A 125 9.46 2.23 -24.25
CA SER A 125 8.03 1.90 -24.34
C SER A 125 7.18 2.88 -23.55
N THR A 126 5.95 3.12 -24.00
CA THR A 126 4.95 3.81 -23.18
C THR A 126 4.57 2.93 -21.97
N PRO A 127 4.76 3.40 -20.73
CA PRO A 127 4.41 2.65 -19.53
C PRO A 127 2.89 2.53 -19.38
N THR A 128 2.42 1.37 -18.92
CA THR A 128 1.00 1.10 -18.63
C THR A 128 0.84 0.70 -17.17
N ALA A 129 -0.07 1.37 -16.47
CA ALA A 129 -0.39 1.09 -15.08
C ALA A 129 -1.09 -0.26 -14.90
N ARG A 130 -0.60 -1.05 -13.96
CA ARG A 130 -1.19 -2.29 -13.43
C ARG A 130 -1.49 -2.08 -11.96
N TYR A 131 -2.77 -2.13 -11.57
CA TYR A 131 -3.18 -1.79 -10.21
C TYR A 131 -2.94 -2.95 -9.24
N PHE A 132 -2.63 -2.65 -7.98
CA PHE A 132 -2.25 -3.64 -6.97
C PHE A 132 -3.35 -4.67 -6.69
N ASP A 133 -4.62 -4.23 -6.70
CA ASP A 133 -5.77 -5.13 -6.56
C ASP A 133 -5.86 -6.10 -7.74
N GLU A 134 -5.61 -5.64 -8.96
CA GLU A 134 -5.61 -6.46 -10.17
C GLU A 134 -4.39 -7.41 -10.22
N LEU A 135 -3.21 -6.92 -9.84
CA LEU A 135 -1.95 -7.68 -9.82
C LEU A 135 -2.01 -8.93 -8.93
N ASN A 136 -2.80 -8.87 -7.85
CA ASN A 136 -2.95 -9.97 -6.90
C ASN A 136 -4.32 -10.68 -7.02
N ASN A 137 -4.95 -10.64 -8.20
CA ASN A 137 -6.24 -11.28 -8.47
C ASN A 137 -7.35 -10.89 -7.47
N ASN A 138 -7.35 -9.64 -7.00
CA ASN A 138 -8.27 -9.10 -6.00
C ASN A 138 -8.30 -9.90 -4.69
N SER A 139 -7.17 -10.46 -4.28
CA SER A 139 -7.07 -11.37 -3.13
C SER A 139 -6.12 -10.84 -2.04
N GLY A 140 -6.19 -11.46 -0.86
CA GLY A 140 -5.31 -11.12 0.27
C GLY A 140 -5.45 -9.66 0.70
N ILE A 141 -4.32 -8.98 0.90
CA ILE A 141 -4.28 -7.59 1.36
C ILE A 141 -4.65 -6.59 0.24
N PHE A 142 -4.61 -7.01 -1.02
CA PHE A 142 -4.99 -6.18 -2.18
C PHE A 142 -6.33 -6.64 -2.75
N PHE A 143 -7.38 -6.56 -1.93
CA PHE A 143 -8.75 -6.87 -2.35
C PHE A 143 -9.29 -5.84 -3.34
N ARG A 144 -10.39 -6.18 -4.02
CA ARG A 144 -11.02 -5.27 -4.99
C ARG A 144 -11.46 -3.94 -4.36
N GLY A 145 -11.02 -2.83 -4.93
CA GLY A 145 -11.35 -1.49 -4.43
C GLY A 145 -10.60 -1.11 -3.15
N VAL A 146 -9.47 -1.77 -2.88
CA VAL A 146 -8.52 -1.38 -1.84
C VAL A 146 -7.93 -0.01 -2.13
N GLY A 147 -7.87 0.85 -1.12
CA GLY A 147 -7.08 2.08 -1.14
C GLY A 147 -5.70 1.85 -0.53
N GLY A 148 -4.76 2.71 -0.90
CA GLY A 148 -3.43 2.69 -0.32
C GLY A 148 -2.65 3.96 -0.58
N GLU A 149 -1.44 3.97 -0.06
CA GLU A 149 -0.46 5.03 -0.24
C GLU A 149 0.88 4.38 -0.59
N PRO A 150 1.47 4.71 -1.76
CA PRO A 150 2.77 4.18 -2.13
C PRO A 150 3.84 4.80 -1.23
N GLY A 151 4.71 3.96 -0.67
CA GLY A 151 5.93 4.38 0.02
C GLY A 151 7.09 4.47 -0.98
N ALA A 152 7.88 3.41 -1.05
CA ALA A 152 9.05 3.31 -1.92
C ALA A 152 9.21 1.92 -2.54
N ILE A 153 10.08 1.81 -3.53
CA ILE A 153 10.50 0.56 -4.18
C ILE A 153 12.04 0.48 -4.21
N ASN A 154 12.61 -0.59 -3.67
CA ASN A 154 14.06 -0.79 -3.74
C ASN A 154 14.52 -1.42 -5.07
N ASN A 155 15.84 -1.59 -5.23
CA ASN A 155 16.42 -2.14 -6.45
C ASN A 155 16.17 -3.65 -6.67
N PHE A 156 15.48 -4.31 -5.74
CA PHE A 156 15.10 -5.71 -5.80
C PHE A 156 13.60 -5.93 -6.00
N ASN A 157 12.87 -4.88 -6.41
CA ASN A 157 11.42 -4.88 -6.60
C ASN A 157 10.62 -5.15 -5.31
N GLU A 158 11.20 -4.90 -4.14
CA GLU A 158 10.44 -4.93 -2.88
C GLU A 158 9.80 -3.55 -2.68
N ILE A 159 8.48 -3.54 -2.62
CA ILE A 159 7.68 -2.32 -2.52
C ILE A 159 7.08 -2.23 -1.13
N VAL A 160 7.12 -1.05 -0.54
CA VAL A 160 6.46 -0.75 0.73
C VAL A 160 5.44 0.39 0.57
N GLY A 161 4.52 0.48 1.52
CA GLY A 161 3.52 1.53 1.58
C GLY A 161 2.46 1.22 2.63
N ALA A 162 1.33 1.91 2.54
CA ALA A 162 0.14 1.65 3.35
C ALA A 162 -1.00 1.11 2.49
N VAL A 163 -1.81 0.22 3.04
CA VAL A 163 -2.98 -0.38 2.39
C VAL A 163 -4.16 -0.41 3.34
N ASP A 164 -5.38 -0.25 2.82
CA ASP A 164 -6.60 -0.49 3.58
C ASP A 164 -6.64 -1.95 4.05
N ALA A 165 -6.88 -2.15 5.35
CA ALA A 165 -6.99 -3.46 5.99
C ALA A 165 -8.45 -3.87 6.25
N GLU A 166 -9.41 -3.06 5.81
CA GLU A 166 -10.86 -3.27 6.02
C GLU A 166 -11.64 -2.86 4.77
N GLN A 167 -12.78 -3.51 4.52
CA GLN A 167 -13.61 -3.26 3.32
C GLN A 167 -14.85 -2.41 3.60
N SER A 168 -14.95 -1.79 4.79
CA SER A 168 -16.12 -0.97 5.16
C SER A 168 -16.36 0.16 4.15
N THR A 169 -17.62 0.50 3.89
CA THR A 169 -17.95 1.68 3.08
C THR A 169 -17.44 2.95 3.76
N GLU A 170 -16.83 3.84 2.99
CA GLU A 170 -16.40 5.16 3.47
C GLU A 170 -17.48 6.21 3.21
N TYR A 171 -18.43 5.94 2.30
CA TYR A 171 -19.55 6.83 2.08
C TYR A 171 -20.48 6.87 3.29
N PHE A 172 -20.59 8.04 3.92
CA PHE A 172 -21.22 8.21 5.25
C PHE A 172 -20.66 7.25 6.32
N GLY A 173 -19.45 6.73 6.11
CA GLY A 173 -18.79 5.78 6.99
C GLY A 173 -17.50 6.35 7.58
N LYS A 174 -16.80 5.53 8.38
CA LYS A 174 -15.46 5.85 8.84
C LYS A 174 -14.44 5.62 7.72
N LYS A 175 -13.31 6.33 7.77
CA LYS A 175 -12.12 6.00 6.97
C LYS A 175 -11.72 4.54 7.26
N ARG A 176 -11.35 3.79 6.22
CA ARG A 176 -10.81 2.44 6.39
C ARG A 176 -9.50 2.50 7.16
N ARG A 177 -9.29 1.49 7.99
CA ARG A 177 -8.06 1.36 8.77
C ARG A 177 -6.93 0.97 7.83
N GLN A 178 -5.80 1.68 7.88
CA GLN A 178 -4.62 1.38 7.06
C GLN A 178 -3.58 0.57 7.85
N ARG A 179 -2.78 -0.20 7.11
CA ARG A 179 -1.64 -1.00 7.59
C ARG A 179 -0.47 -0.89 6.64
N GLY A 180 0.74 -0.89 7.20
CA GLY A 180 1.95 -0.96 6.40
C GLY A 180 2.08 -2.33 5.73
N PHE A 181 2.55 -2.37 4.49
CA PHE A 181 2.77 -3.61 3.76
C PHE A 181 4.18 -3.68 3.14
N ILE A 182 4.57 -4.89 2.76
CA ILE A 182 5.66 -5.15 1.82
C ILE A 182 5.15 -6.08 0.70
N TYR A 183 5.56 -5.81 -0.54
CA TYR A 183 5.21 -6.59 -1.71
C TYR A 183 6.45 -6.91 -2.56
N PRO A 184 6.90 -8.18 -2.62
CA PRO A 184 7.93 -8.63 -3.56
C PRO A 184 7.36 -8.71 -4.98
N PHE A 185 7.46 -7.65 -5.77
CA PHE A 185 6.91 -7.66 -7.12
C PHE A 185 7.72 -8.58 -8.04
N ASN A 186 7.02 -9.50 -8.71
CA ASN A 186 7.60 -10.36 -9.73
C ASN A 186 7.46 -9.69 -11.11
N GLY A 187 8.52 -9.00 -11.51
CA GLY A 187 8.64 -8.30 -12.78
C GLY A 187 10.08 -8.32 -13.26
N ARG A 188 10.45 -7.33 -14.06
CA ARG A 188 11.81 -7.24 -14.57
C ARG A 188 12.83 -7.04 -13.46
N GLY A 189 13.94 -7.79 -13.51
CA GLY A 189 15.03 -7.66 -12.54
C GLY A 189 14.66 -8.15 -11.14
N SER A 190 13.60 -8.95 -11.01
CA SER A 190 13.26 -9.61 -9.75
C SER A 190 14.26 -10.72 -9.41
N GLU A 191 14.64 -10.78 -8.13
CA GLU A 191 15.53 -11.80 -7.60
C GLU A 191 14.72 -12.90 -6.90
N THR A 192 14.86 -14.14 -7.39
CA THR A 192 14.04 -15.27 -6.93
C THR A 192 14.23 -15.54 -5.43
N GLU A 193 15.46 -15.49 -4.94
CA GLU A 193 15.78 -15.75 -3.53
C GLU A 193 15.15 -14.71 -2.60
N ARG A 194 15.14 -13.42 -3.01
CA ARG A 194 14.52 -12.35 -2.21
C ARG A 194 13.00 -12.46 -2.20
N MET A 195 12.39 -12.77 -3.34
CA MET A 195 10.96 -13.01 -3.40
C MET A 195 10.54 -14.22 -2.56
N ALA A 196 11.38 -15.26 -2.50
CA ALA A 196 11.09 -16.48 -1.75
C ALA A 196 10.96 -16.24 -0.23
N ILE A 197 11.68 -15.26 0.34
CA ILE A 197 11.55 -14.83 1.74
C ILE A 197 10.08 -14.51 2.07
N PHE A 198 9.39 -13.87 1.13
CA PHE A 198 8.01 -13.44 1.26
C PHE A 198 7.03 -14.39 0.56
N GLN A 199 7.44 -15.61 0.20
CA GLN A 199 6.61 -16.60 -0.48
C GLN A 199 5.98 -16.06 -1.78
N GLY A 200 6.65 -15.11 -2.45
CA GLY A 200 6.19 -14.50 -3.70
C GLY A 200 4.87 -13.73 -3.61
N LYS A 201 4.44 -13.31 -2.41
CA LYS A 201 3.15 -12.65 -2.19
C LYS A 201 3.29 -11.43 -1.25
N PRO A 202 2.33 -10.50 -1.27
CA PRO A 202 2.35 -9.36 -0.37
C PRO A 202 1.99 -9.73 1.08
N TRP A 203 2.54 -8.98 2.02
CA TRP A 203 2.32 -9.16 3.47
C TRP A 203 2.03 -7.83 4.15
N LEU A 204 1.17 -7.86 5.18
CA LEU A 204 1.17 -6.78 6.16
C LEU A 204 2.45 -6.87 6.98
N LEU A 205 3.09 -5.73 7.23
CA LEU A 205 4.28 -5.67 8.09
C LEU A 205 3.98 -6.13 9.52
N ASP A 206 2.72 -5.99 9.94
CA ASP A 206 2.22 -6.55 11.20
C ASP A 206 2.37 -8.08 11.27
N ASP A 207 2.17 -8.80 10.16
CA ASP A 207 2.34 -10.26 10.10
C ASP A 207 3.82 -10.66 10.11
N LEU A 208 4.71 -9.79 9.65
CA LEU A 208 6.17 -10.02 9.66
C LEU A 208 6.82 -9.61 10.98
N THR A 209 6.12 -8.83 11.79
CA THR A 209 6.58 -8.32 13.08
C THR A 209 5.69 -8.83 14.22
N ASN A 210 5.10 -10.01 14.05
CA ASN A 210 4.23 -10.57 15.07
C ASN A 210 4.99 -10.74 16.40
N GLY A 211 4.30 -10.38 17.48
CA GLY A 211 4.78 -10.64 18.83
C GLY A 211 4.41 -12.05 19.27
N GLY A 212 4.74 -12.40 20.51
CA GLY A 212 4.43 -13.72 21.08
C GLY A 212 5.70 -14.55 21.27
N LYS A 213 5.78 -15.72 20.62
CA LYS A 213 6.86 -16.69 20.83
C LYS A 213 8.27 -16.09 20.61
N TYR A 214 8.41 -15.20 19.62
CA TYR A 214 9.70 -14.60 19.27
C TYR A 214 9.99 -13.28 19.99
N SER A 215 8.96 -12.52 20.38
CA SER A 215 9.13 -11.25 21.07
C SER A 215 7.85 -10.78 21.73
N SER A 216 7.85 -10.65 23.06
CA SER A 216 6.79 -9.95 23.79
C SER A 216 6.80 -8.44 23.51
N GLN A 217 7.94 -7.88 23.09
CA GLN A 217 8.10 -6.46 22.80
C GLN A 217 7.46 -6.06 21.47
N ASN A 218 7.50 -6.93 20.46
CA ASN A 218 6.92 -6.65 19.14
C ASN A 218 5.38 -6.51 19.21
N ASN A 219 4.74 -7.13 20.21
CA ASN A 219 3.31 -6.96 20.39
C ASN A 219 2.92 -5.53 20.79
N GLN A 220 3.86 -4.66 21.14
CA GLN A 220 3.58 -3.25 21.44
C GLN A 220 3.30 -2.41 20.20
N TYR A 221 3.61 -2.90 19.00
CA TYR A 221 3.58 -2.11 17.78
C TYR A 221 2.54 -2.65 16.79
N ARG A 222 1.91 -1.73 16.05
CA ARG A 222 1.12 -1.99 14.84
C ARG A 222 1.58 -1.04 13.74
N ILE A 223 2.16 -1.56 12.68
CA ILE A 223 2.73 -0.80 11.57
C ILE A 223 1.58 -0.29 10.70
N VAL A 224 1.42 1.03 10.63
CA VAL A 224 0.32 1.68 9.92
C VAL A 224 0.71 2.19 8.54
N ASP A 225 2.00 2.50 8.37
CA ASP A 225 2.55 3.03 7.13
C ASP A 225 4.04 2.69 7.04
N ALA A 226 4.53 2.48 5.83
CA ALA A 226 5.93 2.22 5.53
C ALA A 226 6.37 3.15 4.40
N ALA A 227 7.15 4.16 4.76
CA ALA A 227 7.46 5.28 3.89
C ALA A 227 8.62 4.97 2.93
N ASP A 228 9.61 4.19 3.38
CA ASP A 228 10.82 3.95 2.61
C ASP A 228 11.44 2.58 2.90
N ILE A 229 12.18 2.02 1.94
CA ILE A 229 12.91 0.76 2.02
C ILE A 229 14.24 0.86 1.27
N ASN A 230 15.32 0.42 1.90
CA ASN A 230 16.63 0.36 1.23
C ASN A 230 16.89 -1.03 0.60
N ASP A 231 18.03 -1.17 -0.08
CA ASP A 231 18.43 -2.41 -0.76
C ASP A 231 18.77 -3.56 0.22
N ASP A 232 19.08 -3.25 1.48
CA ASP A 232 19.27 -4.24 2.56
C ASP A 232 17.93 -4.73 3.14
N GLY A 233 16.79 -4.22 2.65
CA GLY A 233 15.45 -4.55 3.16
C GLY A 233 15.10 -3.87 4.49
N VAL A 234 15.87 -2.85 4.90
CA VAL A 234 15.58 -2.04 6.08
C VAL A 234 14.48 -1.03 5.73
N ILE A 235 13.43 -1.00 6.55
CA ILE A 235 12.22 -0.21 6.29
C ILE A 235 12.09 0.91 7.32
N ALA A 236 11.86 2.14 6.85
CA ALA A 236 11.44 3.26 7.67
C ALA A 236 9.90 3.32 7.70
N ALA A 237 9.32 3.20 8.89
CA ALA A 237 7.88 3.04 9.05
C ALA A 237 7.30 3.84 10.22
N THR A 238 6.00 4.01 10.18
CA THR A 238 5.21 4.59 11.27
C THR A 238 4.37 3.48 11.92
N ALA A 239 4.35 3.46 13.25
CA ALA A 239 3.60 2.49 14.03
C ALA A 239 2.71 3.16 15.08
N LEU A 240 1.60 2.50 15.41
CA LEU A 240 0.86 2.73 16.64
C LEU A 240 1.51 1.89 17.75
N LYS A 241 1.90 2.54 18.84
CA LYS A 241 2.49 1.91 20.01
C LYS A 241 1.50 1.87 21.17
N CYS A 242 1.29 0.68 21.72
CA CYS A 242 0.57 0.46 22.98
C CYS A 242 1.57 0.17 24.11
N GLU A 243 1.63 1.05 25.11
CA GLU A 243 2.52 0.87 26.26
C GLU A 243 2.14 -0.35 27.11
N GLY A 244 3.09 -1.29 27.20
CA GLY A 244 2.91 -2.58 27.87
C GLY A 244 2.35 -3.68 26.97
N GLY A 245 2.07 -3.39 25.70
CA GLY A 245 1.57 -4.38 24.72
C GLY A 245 0.07 -4.29 24.51
N TYR A 246 -0.37 -4.72 23.32
CA TYR A 246 -1.78 -4.96 23.03
C TYR A 246 -2.29 -6.18 23.80
N ASP A 247 -3.60 -6.25 24.03
CA ASP A 247 -4.23 -7.31 24.84
C ASP A 247 -4.06 -8.72 24.23
N SER A 248 -3.91 -8.81 22.90
CA SER A 248 -3.58 -10.01 22.14
C SER A 248 -2.58 -9.69 21.01
N THR A 249 -2.16 -10.71 20.26
CA THR A 249 -1.37 -10.55 19.04
C THR A 249 -2.21 -10.21 17.81
N GLY A 250 -3.53 -10.27 17.89
CA GLY A 250 -4.45 -10.06 16.78
C GLY A 250 -4.38 -8.65 16.17
N HIS A 251 -4.73 -8.57 14.88
CA HIS A 251 -4.75 -7.32 14.09
C HIS A 251 -5.71 -6.26 14.64
N ASN A 252 -6.78 -6.70 15.28
CA ASN A 252 -7.85 -5.88 15.87
C ASN A 252 -7.81 -5.85 17.40
N SER A 253 -6.72 -6.29 18.04
CA SER A 253 -6.57 -6.23 19.48
C SER A 253 -6.74 -4.79 20.00
N TYR A 254 -7.31 -4.67 21.20
CA TYR A 254 -7.33 -3.41 21.92
C TYR A 254 -6.01 -3.13 22.63
N CYS A 255 -5.81 -1.86 23.00
CA CYS A 255 -4.71 -1.40 23.84
C CYS A 255 -5.23 -1.19 25.28
N GLY A 256 -4.82 -2.06 26.22
CA GLY A 256 -5.22 -1.98 27.62
C GLY A 256 -6.73 -2.06 27.82
N ASN A 257 -7.38 -3.04 27.22
CA ASN A 257 -8.83 -3.24 27.19
C ASN A 257 -9.60 -2.02 26.67
N GLY A 258 -8.99 -1.29 25.73
CA GLY A 258 -9.55 -0.07 25.13
C GLY A 258 -9.48 1.17 26.03
N GLN A 259 -8.84 1.07 27.20
CA GLN A 259 -8.70 2.19 28.15
C GLN A 259 -7.41 2.99 27.94
N LYS A 260 -6.41 2.40 27.26
CA LYS A 260 -5.15 3.07 26.97
C LYS A 260 -5.18 3.67 25.56
N LYS A 261 -4.54 4.83 25.42
CA LYS A 261 -4.35 5.49 24.13
C LYS A 261 -3.08 4.96 23.46
N GLU A 262 -3.19 4.66 22.17
CA GLU A 262 -2.04 4.37 21.32
C GLU A 262 -1.25 5.66 21.05
N ARG A 263 0.07 5.54 20.86
CA ARG A 263 0.94 6.66 20.44
C ARG A 263 1.52 6.39 19.05
N VAL A 264 1.52 7.39 18.19
CA VAL A 264 2.20 7.31 16.89
C VAL A 264 3.70 7.44 17.11
N VAL A 265 4.49 6.50 16.60
CA VAL A 265 5.94 6.48 16.72
C VAL A 265 6.59 6.11 15.39
N ALA A 266 7.76 6.67 15.11
CA ALA A 266 8.61 6.21 14.03
C ALA A 266 9.35 4.93 14.47
N VAL A 267 9.46 3.96 13.56
CA VAL A 267 10.18 2.71 13.77
C VAL A 267 11.07 2.40 12.58
N LYS A 268 12.18 1.70 12.86
CA LYS A 268 13.06 1.13 11.85
C LYS A 268 12.90 -0.39 11.91
N LEU A 269 12.41 -0.99 10.85
CA LEU A 269 12.33 -2.45 10.73
C LEU A 269 13.61 -2.95 10.10
N ILE A 270 14.25 -3.91 10.75
CA ILE A 270 15.52 -4.50 10.31
C ILE A 270 15.26 -5.98 10.05
N PRO A 271 15.59 -6.49 8.85
CA PRO A 271 15.46 -7.91 8.57
C PRO A 271 16.24 -8.77 9.56
N ILE A 272 15.69 -9.94 9.90
CA ILE A 272 16.38 -10.91 10.75
C ILE A 272 17.57 -11.47 9.97
N ALA A 273 18.78 -11.33 10.50
CA ALA A 273 20.00 -11.72 9.79
C ALA A 273 20.07 -13.23 9.51
N ASN A 274 19.73 -14.05 10.51
CA ASN A 274 19.78 -15.50 10.42
C ASN A 274 18.55 -16.05 9.69
N GLU A 275 18.77 -16.76 8.58
CA GLU A 275 17.71 -17.34 7.76
C GLU A 275 16.85 -18.36 8.51
N ALA A 276 17.46 -19.14 9.42
CA ALA A 276 16.76 -20.13 10.23
C ALA A 276 15.69 -19.52 11.15
N ASP A 277 15.80 -18.22 11.45
CA ASP A 277 14.91 -17.48 12.33
C ASP A 277 13.87 -16.63 11.56
N ARG A 278 13.81 -16.71 10.22
CA ARG A 278 12.92 -15.92 9.34
C ARG A 278 11.52 -16.51 9.15
N SER A 279 11.04 -17.35 10.05
CA SER A 279 9.68 -17.91 9.91
C SER A 279 8.62 -16.82 10.03
N ILE A 280 7.73 -16.71 9.03
CA ILE A 280 6.61 -15.78 9.08
C ILE A 280 5.49 -16.36 9.95
N GLU A 281 5.12 -15.64 11.02
CA GLU A 281 3.99 -15.97 11.87
C GLU A 281 2.92 -14.89 11.77
N THR A 282 1.86 -15.15 11.00
CA THR A 282 0.76 -14.19 10.80
C THR A 282 0.01 -13.88 12.09
N ARG A 283 -0.48 -12.65 12.21
CA ARG A 283 -1.40 -12.28 13.28
C ARG A 283 -2.81 -12.76 12.95
N GLY A 284 -3.52 -13.21 13.98
CA GLY A 284 -4.93 -13.56 13.86
C GLY A 284 -5.85 -12.33 13.82
N VAL A 285 -7.15 -12.61 13.76
CA VAL A 285 -8.21 -11.63 14.03
C VAL A 285 -8.99 -12.14 15.23
N ASP A 286 -9.06 -11.34 16.28
CA ASP A 286 -9.78 -11.68 17.50
C ASP A 286 -11.29 -11.67 17.24
N ALA A 287 -12.00 -12.64 17.81
CA ALA A 287 -13.45 -12.62 17.82
C ALA A 287 -13.95 -11.42 18.66
N PRO A 288 -14.99 -10.71 18.21
CA PRO A 288 -15.58 -9.64 19.01
C PRO A 288 -16.07 -10.22 20.35
N PRO A 289 -15.86 -9.52 21.48
CA PRO A 289 -16.32 -9.99 22.77
C PRO A 289 -17.85 -10.12 22.75
N VAL A 290 -18.35 -11.35 22.83
CA VAL A 290 -19.80 -11.60 22.87
C VAL A 290 -20.28 -11.31 24.29
N GLU A 291 -20.64 -10.06 24.59
CA GLU A 291 -21.41 -9.76 25.80
C GLU A 291 -22.86 -10.26 25.63
N ARG A 292 -23.10 -11.54 25.92
CA ARG A 292 -24.46 -12.02 26.18
C ARG A 292 -24.89 -11.53 27.55
N LYS A 293 -25.42 -10.31 27.65
CA LYS A 293 -26.27 -9.89 28.78
C LYS A 293 -27.63 -10.58 28.62
N GLY A 294 -27.63 -11.91 28.79
CA GLY A 294 -28.86 -12.69 28.90
C GLY A 294 -29.54 -12.31 30.21
N GLY A 295 -30.37 -11.26 30.16
CA GLY A 295 -31.20 -10.85 31.28
C GLY A 295 -32.13 -12.00 31.66
N SER A 296 -31.89 -12.63 32.80
CA SER A 296 -32.71 -13.70 33.40
C SER A 296 -34.09 -13.21 33.88
N LEU A 297 -34.59 -12.08 33.37
CA LEU A 297 -35.88 -11.51 33.74
C LEU A 297 -37.08 -12.35 33.25
N GLY A 298 -36.86 -13.33 32.34
CA GLY A 298 -37.92 -14.20 31.83
C GLY A 298 -38.57 -15.09 32.90
N TRP A 299 -37.80 -15.57 33.88
CA TRP A 299 -38.35 -16.44 34.93
C TRP A 299 -39.17 -15.66 35.98
N MET A 300 -38.75 -14.43 36.31
CA MET A 300 -39.47 -13.58 37.28
C MET A 300 -40.78 -13.02 36.69
N ALA A 301 -40.82 -12.76 35.38
CA ALA A 301 -42.04 -12.35 34.68
C ALA A 301 -43.08 -13.49 34.60
N LEU A 302 -42.64 -14.74 34.46
CA LEU A 302 -43.53 -15.92 34.46
C LEU A 302 -44.15 -16.19 35.84
N ILE A 303 -43.42 -15.92 36.93
CA ILE A 303 -43.95 -16.03 38.30
C ILE A 303 -45.04 -14.97 38.54
N LEU A 304 -44.85 -13.74 38.06
CA LEU A 304 -45.84 -12.67 38.19
C LEU A 304 -47.12 -12.94 37.37
N LEU A 305 -47.01 -13.53 36.17
CA LEU A 305 -48.17 -13.97 35.38
C LEU A 305 -48.94 -15.13 36.05
N GLY A 306 -48.24 -16.00 36.77
CA GLY A 306 -48.86 -17.08 37.57
C GLY A 306 -49.72 -16.58 38.72
N PHE A 307 -49.35 -15.46 39.36
CA PHE A 307 -50.12 -14.89 40.47
C PHE A 307 -51.31 -14.02 40.05
N PHE A 308 -51.26 -13.39 38.86
CA PHE A 308 -52.40 -12.63 38.34
C PHE A 308 -53.47 -13.50 37.65
N GLY A 309 -53.12 -14.72 37.21
CA GLY A 309 -54.05 -15.65 36.56
C GLY A 309 -55.01 -16.42 37.49
N LEU A 310 -54.79 -16.39 38.82
CA LEU A 310 -55.57 -17.18 39.79
C LEU A 310 -56.70 -16.42 40.49
N ARG A 311 -57.01 -15.18 40.10
CA ARG A 311 -58.19 -14.47 40.62
C ARG A 311 -59.36 -14.58 39.63
N ARG A 312 -59.96 -15.76 39.57
CA ARG A 312 -61.28 -15.97 38.96
C ARG A 312 -62.35 -15.95 40.06
N ASN A 313 -63.30 -15.05 39.85
CA ASN A 313 -64.40 -14.62 40.71
C ASN A 313 -65.13 -15.74 41.50
N LYS A 314 -65.48 -15.42 42.75
CA LYS A 314 -66.84 -15.70 43.27
C LYS A 314 -67.61 -14.40 43.20
#